data_AF-A0A229YCQ3-F1
#
_entry.id   AF-A0A229YCQ3-F1
#
_cell.length_a   1.000
_cell.length_b   1.000
_cell.length_c   1.000
_cell.angle_alpha   90.00
_cell.angle_beta   90.00
_cell.angle_gamma   90.00
#
_symmetry.space_group_name_H-M   'P 1'
#
loop_
_entity.id
_entity.type
_entity.pdbx_description
1 polymer ?
#
loop_
_entity_poly.entity_id
_entity_poly.type
_entity_poly.pdbx_seq_one_letter_code
_entity_poly.pdbx_strand_id
1 'polypeptide(L)'
;MPTITTTDGYAFTNWGPLTTTFTAPASCATATGNYLIGLNTTAPVWEYAVQCSTLGYTGCIPTGTASLPTTLNDNPNTIATQVYFSPGLYCPAGWATRGVAVRDANNGLSASGILSARPTPTPTVSIPTAAPQWENPATLLMGLLDPSETLVMCCPESMTADLAYGCYSTVSDYRITEGCRREMPASDVGVSTETTVVGGTTSKHVENIIVATQPISVVSTTFSPSETSKLVAVSVLPMLSLVHHQSDLPTAAASKTAAASSSAARAAPNAVTWGGLGALFGVCSVVLRAVLF
;
A
#
# COMPACT_ATOMS: atom_id res chain seq x y z
N MET A 1 8.04 -13.76 12.49
CA MET A 1 7.41 -13.44 11.20
C MET A 1 6.13 -14.24 11.11
N PRO A 2 5.05 -13.68 10.52
CA PRO A 2 3.78 -14.36 10.39
C PRO A 2 3.93 -15.73 9.73
N THR A 3 3.36 -16.75 10.34
CA THR A 3 3.32 -18.12 9.82
C THR A 3 2.38 -18.24 8.63
N ILE A 4 1.28 -17.48 8.63
CA ILE A 4 0.36 -17.35 7.51
C ILE A 4 0.69 -16.09 6.73
N THR A 5 0.94 -16.27 5.43
CA THR A 5 1.30 -15.18 4.53
C THR A 5 0.33 -15.01 3.36
N THR A 6 -0.81 -15.70 3.38
CA THR A 6 -1.83 -15.59 2.33
C THR A 6 -3.22 -15.50 2.94
N THR A 7 -4.03 -14.54 2.51
CA THR A 7 -5.43 -14.36 2.93
C THR A 7 -6.19 -13.59 1.85
N ASP A 8 -7.46 -13.92 1.61
CA ASP A 8 -8.38 -13.16 0.75
C ASP A 8 -7.81 -12.86 -0.65
N GLY A 9 -7.10 -13.83 -1.21
CA GLY A 9 -6.43 -13.74 -2.51
C GLY A 9 -5.10 -12.98 -2.49
N TYR A 10 -4.73 -12.31 -1.39
CA TYR A 10 -3.46 -11.64 -1.19
C TYR A 10 -2.36 -12.59 -0.71
N ALA A 11 -1.13 -12.31 -1.16
CA ALA A 11 0.10 -12.97 -0.73
C ALA A 11 1.09 -11.92 -0.20
N PHE A 12 1.55 -12.10 1.04
CA PHE A 12 2.49 -11.23 1.74
C PHE A 12 3.89 -11.83 1.75
N THR A 13 4.84 -11.15 1.12
CA THR A 13 6.23 -11.63 1.02
C THR A 13 7.12 -10.90 2.02
N ASN A 14 7.83 -11.67 2.85
CA ASN A 14 8.88 -11.11 3.71
C ASN A 14 10.10 -10.71 2.86
N TRP A 15 10.48 -9.44 2.91
CA TRP A 15 11.68 -8.92 2.24
C TRP A 15 12.95 -8.99 3.11
N GLY A 16 12.87 -9.69 4.23
CA GLY A 16 13.99 -9.89 5.13
C GLY A 16 14.15 -8.74 6.13
N PRO A 17 15.25 -8.78 6.90
CA PRO A 17 15.45 -7.90 8.04
C PRO A 17 15.65 -6.44 7.61
N LEU A 18 14.93 -5.55 8.28
CA LEU A 18 15.23 -4.11 8.34
C LEU A 18 15.54 -3.74 9.80
N THR A 19 16.69 -4.21 10.26
CA THR A 19 17.16 -4.06 11.65
C THR A 19 18.07 -2.85 11.86
N THR A 20 18.38 -2.12 10.77
CA THR A 20 19.14 -0.87 10.81
C THR A 20 18.36 0.23 10.12
N THR A 21 18.62 1.48 10.49
CA THR A 21 17.95 2.63 9.89
C THR A 21 18.43 2.82 8.45
N PHE A 22 17.53 2.65 7.49
CA PHE A 22 17.78 3.02 6.09
C PHE A 22 17.77 4.54 5.93
N THR A 23 18.69 5.08 5.14
CA THR A 23 18.71 6.51 4.76
C THR A 23 18.60 6.60 3.25
N ALA A 24 17.54 7.25 2.77
CA ALA A 24 17.35 7.46 1.34
C ALA A 24 18.43 8.41 0.77
N PRO A 25 18.92 8.17 -0.46
CA PRO A 25 19.80 9.12 -1.14
C PRO A 25 19.13 10.49 -1.35
N ALA A 26 19.92 11.57 -1.37
CA ALA A 26 19.41 12.92 -1.58
C ALA A 26 18.65 13.10 -2.90
N SER A 27 18.98 12.31 -3.93
CA SER A 27 18.27 12.31 -5.22
C SER A 27 16.78 11.96 -5.11
N CYS A 28 16.37 11.29 -4.03
CA CYS A 28 14.97 10.94 -3.78
C CYS A 28 14.10 12.14 -3.42
N ALA A 29 14.68 13.25 -2.96
CA ALA A 29 13.94 14.47 -2.68
C ALA A 29 13.47 15.19 -3.96
N THR A 30 14.16 14.96 -5.09
CA THR A 30 13.88 15.59 -6.38
C THR A 30 13.33 14.63 -7.42
N ALA A 31 13.06 13.37 -7.02
CA ALA A 31 12.47 12.39 -7.93
C ALA A 31 11.03 12.80 -8.25
N THR A 32 10.71 12.85 -9.55
CA THR A 32 9.37 13.18 -10.05
C THR A 32 8.61 11.96 -10.55
N GLY A 33 9.31 10.84 -10.75
CA GLY A 33 8.76 9.65 -11.38
C GLY A 33 7.62 8.98 -10.61
N ASN A 34 7.42 9.37 -9.35
CA ASN A 34 6.42 8.85 -8.42
C ASN A 34 5.24 9.82 -8.21
N TYR A 35 5.08 10.81 -9.09
CA TYR A 35 4.00 11.78 -8.95
C TYR A 35 2.68 11.24 -9.48
N LEU A 36 1.62 11.51 -8.74
CA LEU A 36 0.24 11.30 -9.16
C LEU A 36 -0.47 12.65 -9.33
N ILE A 37 -1.54 12.64 -10.10
CA ILE A 37 -2.34 13.80 -10.48
C ILE A 37 -3.81 13.46 -10.19
N GLY A 38 -4.51 14.39 -9.56
CA GLY A 38 -5.96 14.32 -9.37
C GLY A 38 -6.57 15.71 -9.21
N LEU A 39 -7.87 15.76 -8.97
CA LEU A 39 -8.57 17.02 -8.73
C LEU A 39 -8.16 17.59 -7.37
N ASN A 40 -7.96 18.90 -7.32
CA ASN A 40 -7.64 19.61 -6.08
C ASN A 40 -8.77 19.58 -5.03
N THR A 41 -9.99 19.18 -5.42
CA THR A 41 -11.16 19.08 -4.55
C THR A 41 -11.45 17.67 -4.03
N THR A 42 -10.82 16.63 -4.57
CA THR A 42 -11.15 15.23 -4.26
C THR A 42 -9.99 14.47 -3.62
N ALA A 43 -8.97 15.16 -3.14
CA ALA A 43 -7.84 14.53 -2.45
C ALA A 43 -8.33 13.61 -1.31
N PRO A 44 -7.74 12.41 -1.13
CA PRO A 44 -6.58 11.88 -1.82
C PRO A 44 -6.90 11.03 -3.07
N VAL A 45 -8.00 11.27 -3.78
CA VAL A 45 -8.29 10.55 -5.03
C VAL A 45 -7.41 11.05 -6.17
N TRP A 46 -6.51 10.19 -6.65
CA TRP A 46 -5.58 10.46 -7.74
C TRP A 46 -5.88 9.56 -8.94
N GLU A 47 -6.11 10.17 -10.11
CA GLU A 47 -6.61 9.45 -11.29
C GLU A 47 -5.52 9.13 -12.31
N TYR A 48 -4.45 9.93 -12.33
CA TYR A 48 -3.38 9.81 -13.30
C TYR A 48 -2.02 9.77 -12.60
N ALA A 49 -1.05 9.11 -13.20
CA ALA A 49 0.36 9.22 -12.87
C ALA A 49 1.06 10.09 -13.91
N VAL A 50 2.21 10.67 -13.55
CA VAL A 50 3.06 11.38 -14.53
C VAL A 50 3.80 10.40 -15.45
N GLN A 51 3.89 9.13 -15.08
CA GLN A 51 4.37 8.03 -15.90
C GLN A 51 3.79 6.69 -15.44
N CYS A 52 3.61 5.75 -16.38
CA CYS A 52 2.94 4.46 -16.13
C CYS A 52 3.78 3.26 -16.52
N SER A 53 5.06 3.48 -16.85
CA SER A 53 6.00 2.44 -17.29
C SER A 53 6.98 2.01 -16.20
N THR A 54 7.33 2.88 -15.25
CA THR A 54 8.33 2.59 -14.23
C THR A 54 7.86 2.90 -12.81
N LEU A 55 8.49 2.24 -11.84
CA LEU A 55 8.34 2.58 -10.43
C LEU A 55 9.21 3.80 -10.11
N GLY A 56 8.56 4.91 -9.77
CA GLY A 56 9.21 6.19 -9.50
C GLY A 56 10.00 6.29 -8.20
N TYR A 57 9.96 5.25 -7.35
CA TYR A 57 10.55 5.25 -6.01
C TYR A 57 11.69 4.23 -5.84
N THR A 58 12.15 3.61 -6.93
CA THR A 58 13.24 2.63 -6.87
C THR A 58 14.51 3.25 -6.29
N GLY A 59 15.07 2.64 -5.25
CA GLY A 59 16.23 3.15 -4.51
C GLY A 59 15.92 4.22 -3.46
N CYS A 60 14.67 4.68 -3.37
CA CYS A 60 14.20 5.65 -2.37
C CYS A 60 13.51 5.02 -1.17
N ILE A 61 13.35 3.70 -1.21
CA ILE A 61 12.87 2.87 -0.11
C ILE A 61 13.86 1.73 0.13
N PRO A 62 13.87 1.11 1.33
CA PRO A 62 14.70 -0.04 1.59
C PRO A 62 14.41 -1.16 0.59
N THR A 63 15.46 -1.75 0.04
CA THR A 63 15.39 -3.02 -0.69
C THR A 63 16.02 -4.05 0.22
N GLY A 64 15.22 -4.99 0.73
CA GLY A 64 15.72 -6.02 1.64
C GLY A 64 16.54 -7.07 0.88
N THR A 65 16.15 -8.34 0.97
CA THR A 65 16.78 -9.43 0.20
C THR A 65 16.31 -9.51 -1.25
N ALA A 66 15.27 -8.76 -1.61
CA ALA A 66 14.70 -8.69 -2.95
C ALA A 66 14.98 -7.34 -3.61
N SER A 67 15.20 -7.36 -4.93
CA SER A 67 15.26 -6.16 -5.76
C SER A 67 13.86 -5.76 -6.22
N LEU A 68 13.54 -4.47 -6.15
CA LEU A 68 12.36 -3.90 -6.79
C LEU A 68 12.50 -4.01 -8.33
N PRO A 69 11.45 -4.47 -9.05
CA PRO A 69 11.44 -4.30 -10.49
C PRO A 69 11.45 -2.81 -10.82
N THR A 70 12.18 -2.40 -11.86
CA THR A 70 12.15 -1.01 -12.32
C THR A 70 10.93 -0.70 -13.17
N THR A 71 10.39 -1.73 -13.84
CA THR A 71 9.21 -1.63 -14.71
C THR A 71 7.95 -2.06 -13.97
N LEU A 72 6.83 -1.40 -14.27
CA LEU A 72 5.52 -1.83 -13.81
C LEU A 72 5.11 -3.15 -14.49
N ASN A 73 4.46 -4.05 -13.74
CA ASN A 73 4.02 -5.34 -14.25
C ASN A 73 2.59 -5.24 -14.80
N ASP A 74 2.39 -5.67 -16.05
CA ASP A 74 1.09 -5.64 -16.75
C ASP A 74 0.13 -6.78 -16.37
N ASN A 75 0.57 -7.68 -15.49
CA ASN A 75 -0.29 -8.66 -14.85
C ASN A 75 -1.06 -8.01 -13.70
N PRO A 76 -2.41 -7.91 -13.77
CA PRO A 76 -3.21 -7.33 -12.71
C PRO A 76 -3.11 -8.06 -11.37
N ASN A 77 -2.80 -9.36 -11.38
CA ASN A 77 -2.69 -10.15 -10.15
C ASN A 77 -1.51 -9.74 -9.26
N THR A 78 -0.57 -8.91 -9.74
CA THR A 78 0.48 -8.37 -8.86
C THR A 78 -0.09 -7.47 -7.77
N ILE A 79 -1.30 -6.92 -7.93
CA ILE A 79 -1.97 -6.12 -6.89
C ILE A 79 -2.18 -6.91 -5.61
N ALA A 80 -2.36 -8.23 -5.73
CA ALA A 80 -2.57 -9.11 -4.61
C ALA A 80 -1.23 -9.53 -3.96
N THR A 81 -0.09 -9.16 -4.55
CA THR A 81 1.23 -9.46 -3.99
C THR A 81 1.75 -8.26 -3.23
N GLN A 82 1.84 -8.42 -1.91
CA GLN A 82 2.17 -7.39 -0.94
C GLN A 82 3.42 -7.78 -0.16
N VAL A 83 4.01 -6.82 0.55
CA VAL A 83 5.34 -6.98 1.14
C VAL A 83 5.45 -6.36 2.51
N TYR A 84 6.35 -6.94 3.30
CA TYR A 84 6.71 -6.45 4.62
C TYR A 84 8.17 -6.79 4.91
N PHE A 85 8.77 -6.06 5.84
CA PHE A 85 10.12 -6.35 6.35
C PHE A 85 10.02 -7.06 7.69
N SER A 86 10.68 -8.20 7.83
CA SER A 86 10.76 -8.91 9.11
C SER A 86 12.09 -9.63 9.32
N PRO A 87 12.75 -9.46 10.48
CA PRO A 87 12.40 -8.50 11.54
C PRO A 87 12.58 -7.04 11.09
N GLY A 88 11.53 -6.23 11.25
CA GLY A 88 11.53 -4.80 10.94
C GLY A 88 11.42 -4.00 12.23
N LEU A 89 12.52 -3.37 12.64
CA LEU A 89 12.64 -2.76 13.98
C LEU A 89 12.54 -1.24 13.96
N TYR A 90 13.01 -0.59 12.89
CA TYR A 90 13.15 0.85 12.82
C TYR A 90 12.59 1.39 11.51
N CYS A 91 11.76 2.44 11.60
CA CYS A 91 11.44 3.23 10.43
C CYS A 91 12.73 3.85 9.84
N PRO A 92 12.77 4.10 8.51
CA PRO A 92 13.89 4.80 7.90
C PRO A 92 14.17 6.19 8.50
N ALA A 93 15.37 6.72 8.27
CA ALA A 93 15.74 8.07 8.69
C ALA A 93 14.82 9.10 8.02
N GLY A 94 14.29 10.04 8.82
CA GLY A 94 13.30 11.03 8.35
C GLY A 94 11.90 10.47 8.13
N TRP A 95 11.63 9.24 8.58
CA TRP A 95 10.31 8.62 8.59
C TRP A 95 9.83 8.43 10.02
N ALA A 96 8.52 8.52 10.21
CA ALA A 96 7.86 8.34 11.49
C ALA A 96 6.85 7.19 11.43
N THR A 97 6.59 6.61 12.59
CA THR A 97 5.51 5.65 12.80
C THR A 97 4.16 6.35 12.66
N ARG A 98 3.30 5.82 11.78
CA ARG A 98 1.95 6.34 11.52
C ARG A 98 0.85 5.39 11.99
N GLY A 99 1.16 4.12 12.16
CA GLY A 99 0.25 3.14 12.74
C GLY A 99 1.02 1.99 13.38
N VAL A 100 0.43 1.41 14.41
CA VAL A 100 0.96 0.21 15.06
C VAL A 100 -0.19 -0.73 15.35
N ALA A 101 -0.02 -2.01 15.03
CA ALA A 101 -0.89 -3.07 15.52
C ALA A 101 -0.07 -4.10 16.28
N VAL A 102 -0.56 -4.48 17.46
CA VAL A 102 0.11 -5.43 18.34
C VAL A 102 -0.82 -6.60 18.56
N ARG A 103 -0.32 -7.80 18.32
CA ARG A 103 -0.95 -9.03 18.77
C ARG A 103 -0.24 -9.53 20.02
N ASP A 104 -0.95 -9.54 21.14
CA ASP A 104 -0.38 -10.00 22.39
C ASP A 104 -0.18 -11.53 22.42
N ALA A 105 0.48 -12.02 23.47
CA ALA A 105 0.75 -13.45 23.63
C ALA A 105 -0.51 -14.31 23.78
N ASN A 106 -1.65 -13.70 24.14
CA ASN A 106 -2.95 -14.34 24.28
C ASN A 106 -3.83 -14.18 23.02
N ASN A 107 -3.23 -13.76 21.90
CA ASN A 107 -3.91 -13.51 20.62
C ASN A 107 -4.88 -12.32 20.62
N GLY A 108 -4.78 -11.42 21.60
CA GLY A 108 -5.50 -10.15 21.63
C GLY A 108 -4.90 -9.14 20.64
N LEU A 109 -5.74 -8.57 19.77
CA LEU A 109 -5.31 -7.58 18.77
C LEU A 109 -5.65 -6.16 19.24
N SER A 110 -4.66 -5.28 19.24
CA SER A 110 -4.82 -3.84 19.49
C SER A 110 -4.18 -3.04 18.35
N ALA A 111 -4.77 -1.89 18.01
CA ALA A 111 -4.28 -1.05 16.91
C ALA A 111 -4.37 0.44 17.23
N SER A 112 -3.37 1.20 16.78
CA SER A 112 -3.18 2.63 17.01
C SER A 112 -2.89 3.38 15.69
N GLY A 113 -3.15 4.69 15.68
CA GLY A 113 -2.83 5.58 14.55
C GLY A 113 -3.68 5.26 13.32
N ILE A 114 -3.04 5.21 12.14
CA ILE A 114 -3.72 4.93 10.88
C ILE A 114 -4.35 3.52 10.85
N LEU A 115 -3.86 2.59 11.68
CA LEU A 115 -4.42 1.24 11.84
C LEU A 115 -5.57 1.18 12.86
N SER A 116 -5.84 2.25 13.63
CA SER A 116 -7.01 2.34 14.53
C SER A 116 -8.33 2.45 13.79
N ALA A 117 -8.28 2.79 12.49
CA ALA A 117 -9.43 2.66 11.61
C ALA A 117 -9.73 1.17 11.44
N ARG A 118 -10.28 0.55 12.49
CA ARG A 118 -11.02 -0.70 12.37
C ARG A 118 -12.03 -0.45 11.25
N PRO A 119 -12.22 -1.37 10.28
CA PRO A 119 -13.49 -1.42 9.61
C PRO A 119 -14.51 -1.65 10.72
N THR A 120 -15.11 -0.58 11.23
CA THR A 120 -16.32 -0.69 12.00
C THR A 120 -17.19 -1.59 11.13
N PRO A 121 -17.64 -2.77 11.58
CA PRO A 121 -18.79 -3.37 10.95
C PRO A 121 -19.88 -2.34 11.20
N THR A 122 -20.06 -1.42 10.26
CA THR A 122 -21.05 -0.38 10.37
C THR A 122 -22.35 -1.16 10.48
N PRO A 123 -23.02 -1.16 11.64
CA PRO A 123 -24.24 -1.90 11.76
C PRO A 123 -25.19 -1.24 10.77
N THR A 124 -25.66 -2.02 9.78
CA THR A 124 -26.69 -1.61 8.83
C THR A 124 -26.39 -0.32 8.07
N VAL A 125 -25.52 -0.38 7.06
CA VAL A 125 -25.61 0.56 5.94
C VAL A 125 -26.65 0.01 4.97
N SER A 126 -27.91 0.38 5.19
CA SER A 126 -28.97 0.27 4.19
C SER A 126 -28.75 1.34 3.11
N ILE A 127 -27.74 1.17 2.27
CA ILE A 127 -27.61 1.90 1.00
C ILE A 127 -27.99 0.92 -0.12
N PRO A 128 -28.75 1.31 -1.16
CA PRO A 128 -29.21 0.39 -2.20
C PRO A 128 -28.10 -0.18 -3.11
N THR A 129 -26.83 0.12 -2.85
CA THR A 129 -25.69 -0.15 -3.75
C THR A 129 -24.39 -0.19 -2.93
N ALA A 130 -24.04 -1.33 -2.33
CA ALA A 130 -22.67 -1.53 -1.85
C ALA A 130 -21.77 -1.68 -3.09
N ALA A 131 -21.08 -0.61 -3.47
CA ALA A 131 -20.04 -0.70 -4.48
C ALA A 131 -18.93 -1.64 -3.94
N PRO A 132 -18.54 -2.68 -4.68
CA PRO A 132 -17.50 -3.59 -4.25
C PRO A 132 -16.21 -2.80 -3.95
N GLN A 133 -15.58 -3.08 -2.81
CA GLN A 133 -14.31 -2.48 -2.39
C GLN A 133 -13.18 -3.46 -2.65
N TRP A 134 -11.94 -2.99 -2.70
CA TRP A 134 -10.82 -3.92 -2.58
C TRP A 134 -10.40 -4.03 -1.12
N GLU A 135 -9.98 -5.22 -0.71
CA GLU A 135 -9.38 -5.40 0.61
C GLU A 135 -8.15 -4.51 0.81
N ASN A 136 -7.94 -4.06 2.05
CA ASN A 136 -6.78 -3.24 2.37
C ASN A 136 -5.60 -4.12 2.85
N PRO A 137 -4.47 -4.15 2.13
CA PRO A 137 -3.33 -4.98 2.49
C PRO A 137 -2.80 -4.77 3.91
N ALA A 138 -2.85 -3.54 4.43
CA ALA A 138 -2.34 -3.25 5.77
C ALA A 138 -3.26 -3.83 6.85
N THR A 139 -4.58 -3.81 6.65
CA THR A 139 -5.54 -4.43 7.59
C THR A 139 -5.52 -5.95 7.50
N LEU A 140 -5.35 -6.51 6.30
CA LEU A 140 -5.14 -7.94 6.10
C LEU A 140 -3.86 -8.40 6.81
N LEU A 141 -2.72 -7.73 6.59
CA LEU A 141 -1.45 -8.06 7.25
C LEU A 141 -1.54 -7.95 8.78
N MET A 142 -2.26 -6.95 9.29
CA MET A 142 -2.57 -6.83 10.72
C MET A 142 -3.35 -8.06 11.24
N GLY A 143 -4.30 -8.56 10.45
CA GLY A 143 -5.07 -9.78 10.75
C GLY A 143 -4.21 -11.05 10.76
N LEU A 144 -3.10 -11.06 10.03
CA LEU A 144 -2.16 -12.18 9.91
C LEU A 144 -1.08 -12.26 10.99
N LEU A 145 -0.95 -11.26 11.86
CA LEU A 145 0.05 -11.28 12.92
C LEU A 145 -0.05 -12.56 13.76
N ASP A 146 1.10 -13.15 14.12
CA ASP A 146 1.17 -14.22 15.11
C ASP A 146 1.18 -13.64 16.55
N PRO A 147 0.91 -14.46 17.58
CA PRO A 147 1.05 -14.02 18.96
C PRO A 147 2.43 -13.41 19.25
N SER A 148 2.44 -12.29 19.97
CA SER A 148 3.63 -11.49 20.29
C SER A 148 4.32 -10.82 19.10
N GLU A 149 3.62 -10.67 17.97
CA GLU A 149 4.09 -9.86 16.85
C GLU A 149 3.49 -8.45 16.83
N THR A 150 4.25 -7.53 16.26
CA THR A 150 3.86 -6.14 16.06
C THR A 150 4.06 -5.75 14.60
N LEU A 151 3.02 -5.16 13.99
CA LEU A 151 3.08 -4.44 12.72
C LEU A 151 3.28 -2.95 12.99
N VAL A 152 4.24 -2.34 12.32
CA VAL A 152 4.49 -0.90 12.31
C VAL A 152 4.37 -0.39 10.88
N MET A 153 3.60 0.69 10.69
CA MET A 153 3.48 1.38 9.41
C MET A 153 4.28 2.69 9.45
N CYS A 154 5.30 2.80 8.60
CA CYS A 154 6.18 3.96 8.53
C CYS A 154 5.85 4.85 7.33
N CYS A 155 6.02 6.16 7.50
CA CYS A 155 5.85 7.16 6.46
C CYS A 155 6.85 8.31 6.64
N PRO A 156 7.36 8.98 5.57
CA PRO A 156 8.18 10.17 5.72
C PRO A 156 7.51 11.20 6.63
N GLU A 157 8.30 11.87 7.47
CA GLU A 157 7.78 12.84 8.44
C GLU A 157 7.05 14.01 7.77
N SER A 158 7.53 14.40 6.58
CA SER A 158 6.99 15.48 5.75
C SER A 158 5.74 15.10 4.94
N MET A 159 5.33 13.82 4.96
CA MET A 159 4.21 13.31 4.17
C MET A 159 3.03 12.90 5.04
N THR A 160 1.83 13.02 4.47
CA THR A 160 0.58 12.51 5.00
C THR A 160 0.46 11.03 4.69
N ALA A 161 0.02 10.22 5.65
CA ALA A 161 -0.20 8.79 5.46
C ALA A 161 -1.68 8.49 5.20
N ASP A 162 -1.93 7.61 4.25
CA ASP A 162 -3.25 7.13 3.84
C ASP A 162 -3.17 5.64 3.48
N LEU A 163 -4.11 4.82 3.94
CA LEU A 163 -4.07 3.37 3.72
C LEU A 163 -4.40 2.96 2.28
N ALA A 164 -5.06 3.82 1.50
CA ALA A 164 -5.40 3.56 0.11
C ALA A 164 -4.29 4.02 -0.85
N TYR A 165 -3.63 5.14 -0.55
CA TYR A 165 -2.67 5.79 -1.46
C TYR A 165 -1.22 5.79 -0.96
N GLY A 166 -0.96 5.36 0.27
CA GLY A 166 0.36 5.36 0.88
C GLY A 166 0.74 6.72 1.49
N CYS A 167 1.99 7.12 1.36
CA CYS A 167 2.51 8.39 1.83
C CYS A 167 2.49 9.42 0.74
N TYR A 168 1.90 10.60 0.96
CA TYR A 168 1.83 11.63 -0.06
C TYR A 168 2.07 13.05 0.45
N SER A 169 2.51 13.92 -0.45
CA SER A 169 2.63 15.36 -0.24
C SER A 169 2.36 16.13 -1.53
N THR A 170 1.72 17.29 -1.43
CA THR A 170 1.44 18.16 -2.59
C THR A 170 2.71 18.75 -3.17
N VAL A 171 2.81 18.78 -4.51
CA VAL A 171 3.91 19.37 -5.27
C VAL A 171 3.35 20.53 -6.08
N SER A 172 3.43 21.74 -5.53
CA SER A 172 2.78 22.94 -6.09
C SER A 172 3.51 23.55 -7.30
N ASP A 173 4.79 23.26 -7.48
CA ASP A 173 5.64 23.74 -8.56
C ASP A 173 5.66 22.82 -9.79
N TYR A 174 5.03 21.64 -9.70
CA TYR A 174 4.93 20.73 -10.84
C TYR A 174 3.93 21.24 -11.88
N ARG A 175 4.40 21.44 -13.11
CA ARG A 175 3.56 21.87 -14.23
C ARG A 175 2.89 20.66 -14.91
N ILE A 176 1.60 20.49 -14.65
CA ILE A 176 0.80 19.43 -15.24
C ILE A 176 0.49 19.77 -16.70
N THR A 177 0.85 18.87 -17.61
CA THR A 177 0.51 18.95 -19.05
C THR A 177 -0.07 17.65 -19.57
N GLU A 178 0.46 16.53 -19.08
CA GLU A 178 0.08 15.19 -19.49
C GLU A 178 -0.01 14.30 -18.25
N GLY A 179 -0.77 13.22 -18.39
CA GLY A 179 -0.87 12.16 -17.40
C GLY A 179 -1.19 10.86 -18.08
N CYS A 180 -0.96 9.76 -17.39
CA CYS A 180 -1.36 8.44 -17.86
C CYS A 180 -2.04 7.69 -16.74
N ARG A 181 -2.82 6.67 -17.08
CA ARG A 181 -3.37 5.73 -16.11
C ARG A 181 -3.34 4.34 -16.69
N ARG A 182 -3.31 3.35 -15.79
CA ARG A 182 -3.39 1.96 -16.17
C ARG A 182 -4.84 1.50 -16.00
N GLU A 183 -5.43 0.98 -17.06
CA GLU A 183 -6.83 0.59 -17.09
C GLU A 183 -6.96 -0.93 -17.16
N MET A 184 -7.79 -1.45 -16.26
CA MET A 184 -8.28 -2.82 -16.33
C MET A 184 -9.70 -2.77 -16.90
N PRO A 185 -10.03 -3.58 -17.93
CA PRO A 185 -11.40 -3.69 -18.42
C PRO A 185 -12.37 -4.05 -17.30
N ALA A 186 -13.59 -3.50 -17.34
CA ALA A 186 -14.60 -3.82 -16.32
C ALA A 186 -15.01 -5.31 -16.33
N SER A 187 -14.88 -5.98 -17.48
CA SER A 187 -15.09 -7.43 -17.61
C SER A 187 -14.10 -8.28 -16.81
N ASP A 188 -12.97 -7.68 -16.43
CA ASP A 188 -11.84 -8.36 -15.81
C ASP A 188 -11.87 -8.23 -14.28
N VAL A 189 -12.85 -7.48 -13.77
CA VAL A 189 -13.16 -7.30 -12.36
C VAL A 189 -14.47 -8.02 -12.05
N GLY A 190 -14.38 -9.09 -11.26
CA GLY A 190 -15.52 -9.78 -10.69
C GLY A 190 -15.83 -9.26 -9.29
N VAL A 191 -16.90 -9.81 -8.71
CA VAL A 191 -17.30 -9.50 -7.34
C VAL A 191 -17.38 -10.79 -6.54
N SER A 192 -16.71 -10.82 -5.40
CA SER A 192 -16.85 -11.85 -4.37
C SER A 192 -17.75 -11.33 -3.25
N THR A 193 -18.43 -12.24 -2.55
CA THR A 193 -19.19 -11.89 -1.35
C THR A 193 -18.70 -12.76 -0.21
N GLU A 194 -18.05 -12.15 0.77
CA GLU A 194 -17.66 -12.81 2.00
C GLU A 194 -18.76 -12.64 3.05
N THR A 195 -18.94 -13.65 3.90
CA THR A 195 -19.91 -13.61 5.00
C THR A 195 -19.19 -13.90 6.31
N THR A 196 -19.03 -12.87 7.13
CA THR A 196 -18.40 -12.98 8.45
C THR A 196 -19.48 -13.07 9.52
N VAL A 197 -19.35 -14.00 10.47
CA VAL A 197 -20.23 -14.09 11.65
C VAL A 197 -19.41 -13.78 12.90
N VAL A 198 -19.65 -12.62 13.51
CA VAL A 198 -18.97 -12.21 14.76
C VAL A 198 -20.02 -12.03 15.85
N GLY A 199 -19.89 -12.81 16.94
CA GLY A 199 -20.80 -12.71 18.09
C GLY A 199 -22.27 -12.97 17.74
N GLY A 200 -22.55 -13.82 16.74
CA GLY A 200 -23.91 -14.11 16.25
C GLY A 200 -24.49 -13.07 15.28
N THR A 201 -23.75 -12.00 14.97
CA THR A 201 -24.12 -11.04 13.92
C THR A 201 -23.47 -11.45 12.60
N THR A 202 -24.29 -11.64 11.57
CA THR A 202 -23.83 -11.90 10.21
C THR A 202 -23.62 -10.59 9.48
N SER A 203 -22.41 -10.35 9.00
CA SER A 203 -22.08 -9.24 8.10
C SER A 203 -21.70 -9.82 6.73
N LYS A 204 -22.15 -9.14 5.66
CA LYS A 204 -21.72 -9.46 4.30
C LYS A 204 -20.77 -8.37 3.83
N HIS A 205 -19.60 -8.78 3.37
CA HIS A 205 -18.65 -7.92 2.69
C HIS A 205 -18.67 -8.24 1.19
N VAL A 206 -18.59 -7.21 0.36
CA VAL A 206 -18.62 -7.34 -1.10
C VAL A 206 -17.33 -6.76 -1.63
N GLU A 207 -16.54 -7.62 -2.28
CA GLU A 207 -15.17 -7.31 -2.67
C GLU A 207 -14.99 -7.43 -4.18
N ASN A 208 -14.12 -6.59 -4.73
CA ASN A 208 -13.62 -6.76 -6.08
C ASN A 208 -12.60 -7.90 -6.10
N ILE A 209 -12.71 -8.76 -7.11
CA ILE A 209 -11.72 -9.80 -7.40
C ILE A 209 -11.27 -9.68 -8.85
N ILE A 210 -10.02 -10.04 -9.13
CA ILE A 210 -9.53 -10.13 -10.51
C ILE A 210 -9.98 -11.46 -11.08
N VAL A 211 -10.71 -11.43 -12.19
CA VAL A 211 -11.22 -12.65 -12.85
C VAL A 211 -10.51 -12.96 -14.18
N ALA A 212 -9.62 -12.08 -14.64
CA ALA A 212 -8.98 -12.20 -15.96
C ALA A 212 -7.47 -12.45 -15.92
N THR A 213 -6.96 -12.91 -17.07
CA THR A 213 -5.54 -13.15 -17.37
C THR A 213 -5.11 -12.32 -18.59
N GLN A 214 -4.55 -11.13 -18.32
CA GLN A 214 -3.70 -10.28 -19.19
C GLN A 214 -4.34 -9.44 -20.33
N PRO A 215 -3.72 -8.29 -20.71
CA PRO A 215 -2.86 -7.37 -19.95
C PRO A 215 -3.57 -6.04 -19.59
N ILE A 216 -3.07 -5.36 -18.56
CA ILE A 216 -3.48 -3.98 -18.24
C ILE A 216 -3.07 -3.05 -19.38
N SER A 217 -3.97 -2.18 -19.83
CA SER A 217 -3.66 -1.17 -20.85
C SER A 217 -3.18 0.13 -20.21
N VAL A 218 -2.36 0.90 -20.92
CA VAL A 218 -1.96 2.25 -20.50
C VAL A 218 -2.64 3.26 -21.40
N VAL A 219 -3.39 4.18 -20.80
CA VAL A 219 -4.03 5.29 -21.50
C VAL A 219 -3.34 6.58 -21.08
N SER A 220 -2.92 7.37 -22.05
CA SER A 220 -2.33 8.69 -21.82
C SER A 220 -3.32 9.78 -22.20
N THR A 221 -3.22 10.92 -21.53
CA THR A 221 -4.05 12.10 -21.78
C THR A 221 -3.19 13.36 -21.74
N THR A 222 -3.57 14.33 -22.57
CA THR A 222 -3.02 15.69 -22.53
C THR A 222 -4.12 16.60 -22.01
N PHE A 223 -3.82 17.36 -20.96
CA PHE A 223 -4.81 18.21 -20.31
C PHE A 223 -4.88 19.58 -20.98
N SER A 224 -6.10 20.07 -21.18
CA SER A 224 -6.33 21.45 -21.60
C SER A 224 -6.05 22.44 -20.46
N PRO A 225 -5.81 23.74 -20.76
CA PRO A 225 -5.57 24.74 -19.73
C PRO A 225 -6.68 24.84 -18.67
N SER A 226 -7.95 24.68 -19.07
CA SER A 226 -9.09 24.70 -18.14
C SER A 226 -9.10 23.49 -17.20
N GLU A 227 -8.60 22.33 -17.64
CA GLU A 227 -8.44 21.14 -16.79
C GLU A 227 -7.27 21.31 -15.83
N THR A 228 -6.10 21.73 -16.33
CA THR A 228 -4.90 21.91 -15.49
C THR A 228 -5.12 22.84 -14.30
N SER A 229 -5.98 23.86 -14.45
CA SER A 229 -6.36 24.78 -13.35
C SER A 229 -7.08 24.10 -12.16
N LYS A 230 -7.62 22.90 -12.36
CA LYS A 230 -8.34 22.11 -11.35
C LYS A 230 -7.52 20.93 -10.83
N LEU A 231 -6.35 20.68 -11.41
CA LEU A 231 -5.51 19.55 -11.08
C LEU A 231 -4.43 19.93 -10.07
N VAL A 232 -4.04 18.96 -9.26
CA VAL A 232 -2.91 19.04 -8.35
C VAL A 232 -2.03 17.81 -8.54
N ALA A 233 -0.72 17.98 -8.42
CA ALA A 233 0.23 16.89 -8.39
C ALA A 233 0.64 16.59 -6.95
N VAL A 234 0.85 15.32 -6.66
CA VAL A 234 1.36 14.83 -5.37
C VAL A 234 2.52 13.89 -5.59
N SER A 235 3.55 14.00 -4.76
CA SER A 235 4.60 12.99 -4.66
C SER A 235 4.11 11.87 -3.77
N VAL A 236 4.20 10.62 -4.24
CA VAL A 236 3.73 9.43 -3.49
C VAL A 236 4.86 8.46 -3.23
N LEU A 237 5.00 8.02 -1.99
CA LEU A 237 5.85 6.91 -1.58
C LEU A 237 5.00 5.82 -0.95
N PRO A 238 5.36 4.54 -1.10
CA PRO A 238 4.67 3.51 -0.35
C PRO A 238 4.94 3.68 1.15
N MET A 239 3.90 3.50 1.97
CA MET A 239 4.10 3.30 3.41
C MET A 239 4.88 2.01 3.61
N LEU A 240 5.80 1.94 4.59
CA LEU A 240 6.53 0.70 4.88
C LEU A 240 5.90 -0.08 6.03
N SER A 241 5.51 -1.31 5.75
CA SER A 241 5.09 -2.35 6.70
C SER A 241 6.31 -3.06 7.30
N LEU A 242 6.54 -2.87 8.59
CA LEU A 242 7.57 -3.53 9.38
C LEU A 242 6.92 -4.49 10.36
N VAL A 243 7.34 -5.76 10.38
CA VAL A 243 6.85 -6.76 11.33
C VAL A 243 8.00 -7.29 12.16
N HIS A 244 7.83 -7.30 13.47
CA HIS A 244 8.78 -7.93 14.38
C HIS A 244 8.06 -8.71 15.47
N HIS A 245 8.70 -9.77 15.94
CA HIS A 245 8.31 -10.49 17.13
C HIS A 245 8.99 -9.87 18.35
N GLN A 246 8.38 -10.00 19.53
CA GLN A 246 8.94 -9.48 20.79
C GLN A 246 10.39 -9.96 21.05
N SER A 247 10.74 -11.17 20.60
CA SER A 247 12.10 -11.73 20.73
C SER A 247 13.15 -11.06 19.83
N ASP A 248 12.72 -10.33 18.80
CA ASP A 248 13.62 -9.67 17.84
C ASP A 248 14.18 -8.36 18.39
N LEU A 249 13.57 -7.84 19.45
CA LEU A 249 14.04 -6.63 20.11
C LEU A 249 15.39 -6.91 20.76
N PRO A 250 16.45 -6.12 20.47
CA PRO A 250 17.77 -6.40 21.00
C PRO A 250 17.69 -6.44 22.52
N THR A 251 18.44 -7.37 23.12
CA THR A 251 18.60 -7.50 24.57
C THR A 251 19.14 -6.21 25.20
N ALA A 252 19.48 -5.20 24.38
CA ALA A 252 19.86 -3.84 24.73
C ALA A 252 18.79 -2.76 24.79
N ALA A 253 17.71 -2.91 24.03
CA ALA A 253 16.41 -2.35 24.39
C ALA A 253 15.78 -3.13 25.57
N ALA A 254 16.47 -4.18 26.02
CA ALA A 254 16.39 -4.80 27.35
C ALA A 254 17.72 -4.72 28.18
N SER A 255 18.71 -3.84 27.85
CA SER A 255 20.13 -3.68 28.37
C SER A 255 21.39 -4.20 27.59
N LYS A 256 22.06 -3.27 26.86
CA LYS A 256 23.36 -3.20 26.10
C LYS A 256 24.08 -4.42 25.41
N THR A 257 24.43 -4.19 24.12
CA THR A 257 25.62 -4.57 23.30
C THR A 257 25.77 -5.94 22.57
N ALA A 258 25.68 -5.85 21.22
CA ALA A 258 26.45 -6.42 20.08
C ALA A 258 26.92 -7.90 20.01
N ALA A 259 26.65 -8.55 18.87
CA ALA A 259 27.64 -9.07 17.88
C ALA A 259 26.95 -9.67 16.64
N ALA A 260 27.69 -9.76 15.53
CA ALA A 260 27.24 -9.89 14.14
C ALA A 260 26.99 -11.33 13.61
N SER A 261 26.21 -11.41 12.51
CA SER A 261 26.60 -11.97 11.19
C SER A 261 25.65 -12.99 10.51
N SER A 262 25.42 -12.70 9.22
CA SER A 262 25.16 -13.54 8.03
C SER A 262 24.13 -14.67 8.03
N SER A 263 23.17 -14.59 7.11
CA SER A 263 23.11 -15.48 5.93
C SER A 263 22.03 -15.02 4.94
N ALA A 264 22.43 -14.89 3.67
CA ALA A 264 21.56 -14.59 2.55
C ALA A 264 20.87 -15.88 2.05
N ALA A 265 19.54 -15.82 1.89
CA ALA A 265 18.80 -16.71 1.01
C ALA A 265 18.18 -15.86 -0.09
N ARG A 266 18.59 -16.11 -1.34
CA ARG A 266 18.03 -15.44 -2.52
C ARG A 266 16.63 -15.98 -2.77
N ALA A 267 15.62 -15.17 -2.52
CA ALA A 267 14.30 -15.38 -3.10
C ALA A 267 14.32 -14.86 -4.54
N ALA A 268 13.75 -15.63 -5.47
CA ALA A 268 13.61 -15.23 -6.87
C ALA A 268 12.78 -13.94 -7.00
N PRO A 269 13.05 -13.10 -8.02
CA PRO A 269 12.33 -11.85 -8.23
C PRO A 269 10.92 -12.17 -8.75
N ASN A 270 9.97 -12.36 -7.83
CA ASN A 270 8.57 -12.15 -8.16
C ASN A 270 8.34 -10.64 -8.22
N ALA A 271 7.65 -10.16 -9.24
CA ALA A 271 7.29 -8.76 -9.36
C ALA A 271 6.34 -8.39 -8.21
N VAL A 272 6.87 -7.75 -7.18
CA VAL A 272 6.09 -7.30 -6.03
C VAL A 272 5.82 -5.81 -6.15
N THR A 273 4.59 -5.39 -5.87
CA THR A 273 4.22 -3.98 -5.83
C THR A 273 4.15 -3.50 -4.39
N TRP A 274 4.97 -2.53 -4.03
CA TRP A 274 4.70 -1.65 -2.89
C TRP A 274 3.71 -0.59 -3.36
N GLY A 275 2.43 -0.75 -3.05
CA GLY A 275 1.44 0.23 -3.44
C GLY A 275 0.09 -0.11 -2.85
N GLY A 276 -0.39 0.78 -1.98
CA GLY A 276 -1.82 0.88 -1.72
C GLY A 276 -2.56 0.95 -3.06
N LEU A 277 -3.65 0.22 -3.14
CA LEU A 277 -4.42 -0.05 -4.36
C LEU A 277 -4.92 1.19 -5.11
N GLY A 278 -4.81 2.39 -4.56
CA GLY A 278 -5.42 3.59 -5.14
C GLY A 278 -4.64 4.27 -6.27
N ALA A 279 -3.32 4.09 -6.37
CA ALA A 279 -2.50 5.01 -7.17
C ALA A 279 -2.45 4.74 -8.69
N LEU A 280 -2.64 3.49 -9.13
CA LEU A 280 -2.29 3.11 -10.52
C LEU A 280 -3.36 2.30 -11.25
N PHE A 281 -4.38 1.81 -10.55
CA PHE A 281 -5.54 1.23 -11.19
C PHE A 281 -6.62 2.28 -11.21
N GLY A 282 -6.76 2.96 -12.34
CA GLY A 282 -8.06 3.46 -12.75
C GLY A 282 -8.92 2.24 -12.99
N VAL A 283 -9.39 1.56 -11.94
CA VAL A 283 -10.51 0.66 -12.05
C VAL A 283 -11.57 1.54 -12.67
N CYS A 284 -11.98 1.17 -13.88
CA CYS A 284 -13.00 1.89 -14.62
C CYS A 284 -14.22 1.95 -13.71
N SER A 285 -14.31 3.04 -12.95
CA SER A 285 -15.52 3.42 -12.26
C SER A 285 -16.40 3.90 -13.40
N VAL A 286 -16.99 2.95 -14.11
CA VAL A 286 -18.07 3.16 -15.07
C VAL A 286 -19.18 3.98 -14.41
N VAL A 287 -19.18 4.10 -13.08
CA VAL A 287 -20.07 4.93 -12.27
C VAL A 287 -19.75 6.44 -12.28
N LEU A 288 -18.53 6.91 -12.59
CA LEU A 288 -18.23 8.35 -12.56
C LEU A 288 -18.45 9.09 -13.89
N ARG A 289 -18.68 8.37 -15.00
CA ARG A 289 -19.13 8.99 -16.26
C ARG A 289 -20.62 9.37 -16.26
N ALA A 290 -21.39 9.00 -15.24
CA ALA A 290 -22.84 9.22 -15.23
C ALA A 290 -23.30 10.53 -14.57
N VAL A 291 -22.41 11.37 -14.00
CA VAL A 291 -22.85 12.55 -13.20
C VAL A 291 -22.17 13.88 -13.57
N LEU A 292 -21.44 13.96 -14.70
CA LEU A 292 -20.91 15.24 -15.18
C LEU A 292 -21.30 15.51 -16.63
N PHE A 293 -22.61 15.70 -16.83
CA PHE A 293 -23.20 16.66 -17.76
C PHE A 293 -24.30 17.43 -17.02
#